data_AF-A0A316HZ66-F1
#
_entry.id   AF-A0A316HZ66-F1
#
_cell.length_a   1.000
_cell.length_b   1.000
_cell.length_c   1.000
_cell.angle_alpha   90.00
_cell.angle_beta   90.00
_cell.angle_gamma   90.00
#
_symmetry.space_group_name_H-M   'P 1'
#
loop_
_entity.id
_entity.type
_entity.pdbx_description
1 polymer ?
#
loop_
_entity_poly.entity_id
_entity_poly.type
_entity_poly.pdbx_seq_one_letter_code
_entity_poly.pdbx_strand_id
1 'polypeptide(L)'
;MEIVYTSCQPLPVVTAEVVAPGEQIFDDGDPRLWQVDFSPPADLKQFVVGETPSGAVDRVPFQQPQPGRILVARIVLHGDLALYHDFTLDDLSGGKVTYRQKNMAPEDFRRETSCG
;
A
#
# COMPACT_ATOMS: atom_id res chain seq x y z
N MET A 1 -5.48 -5.71 -5.65
CA MET A 1 -5.10 -4.27 -5.69
C MET A 1 -3.59 -4.18 -5.67
N GLU A 2 -3.01 -3.10 -6.15
CA GLU A 2 -1.55 -2.89 -6.18
C GLU A 2 -1.19 -1.60 -5.43
N ILE A 3 -0.12 -1.65 -4.63
CA ILE A 3 0.47 -0.50 -3.95
C ILE A 3 1.78 -0.16 -4.67
N VAL A 4 1.94 1.10 -5.10
CA VAL A 4 3.11 1.58 -5.85
C VAL A 4 3.84 2.65 -5.07
N TYR A 5 5.11 2.41 -4.75
CA TYR A 5 6.01 3.38 -4.14
C TYR A 5 6.67 4.25 -5.21
N THR A 6 6.20 5.50 -5.33
CA THR A 6 6.53 6.39 -6.45
C THR A 6 7.75 7.28 -6.23
N SER A 7 8.52 7.11 -5.15
CA SER A 7 9.72 7.93 -4.92
C SER A 7 10.78 7.71 -6.00
N CYS A 8 11.37 8.79 -6.49
CA CYS A 8 12.51 8.76 -7.40
C CYS A 8 13.80 8.31 -6.71
N GLN A 9 13.89 8.47 -5.39
CA GLN A 9 14.97 7.95 -4.56
C GLN A 9 14.33 7.07 -3.48
N PRO A 10 13.99 5.80 -3.82
CA PRO A 10 13.33 4.92 -2.88
C PRO A 10 14.28 4.53 -1.73
N LEU A 11 13.77 4.51 -0.51
CA LEU A 11 14.43 3.79 0.58
C LEU A 11 14.02 2.31 0.57
N PRO A 12 14.86 1.40 1.08
CA PRO A 12 14.49 -0.01 1.21
C PRO A 12 13.23 -0.19 2.06
N VAL A 13 12.35 -1.09 1.65
CA VAL A 13 11.07 -1.38 2.30
C VAL A 13 11.25 -2.47 3.35
N VAL A 14 10.66 -2.27 4.52
CA VAL A 14 10.63 -3.23 5.64
C VAL A 14 9.28 -3.93 5.73
N THR A 15 8.18 -3.20 5.53
CA THR A 15 6.82 -3.75 5.62
C THR A 15 5.94 -3.12 4.56
N ALA A 16 5.05 -3.91 3.98
CA ALA A 16 3.90 -3.41 3.23
C ALA A 16 2.61 -4.01 3.83
N GLU A 17 1.62 -3.17 4.09
CA GLU A 17 0.38 -3.58 4.75
C GLU A 17 -0.86 -2.85 4.22
N VAL A 18 -2.02 -3.50 4.39
CA VAL A 18 -3.34 -2.89 4.27
C VAL A 18 -4.03 -3.00 5.62
N VAL A 19 -4.39 -1.85 6.18
CA VAL A 19 -5.07 -1.72 7.47
C VAL A 19 -6.52 -1.31 7.23
N ALA A 20 -7.43 -1.83 8.03
CA ALA A 20 -8.83 -1.42 8.02
C ALA A 20 -9.15 -0.71 9.33
N PRO A 21 -8.88 0.60 9.43
CA PRO A 21 -9.04 1.30 10.70
C PRO A 21 -10.49 1.30 11.19
N GLY A 22 -10.66 1.38 12.51
CA GLY A 22 -11.97 1.58 13.16
C GLY A 22 -12.42 3.04 13.16
N GLU A 23 -11.47 3.97 13.27
CA GLU A 23 -11.68 5.42 13.34
C GLU A 23 -10.75 6.18 12.36
N GLN A 24 -10.76 7.52 12.37
CA GLN A 24 -9.90 8.33 11.47
C GLN A 24 -8.40 8.28 11.83
N ILE A 25 -8.06 7.87 13.04
CA ILE A 25 -6.68 7.69 13.49
C ILE A 25 -6.43 6.19 13.52
N PHE A 26 -5.46 5.72 12.73
CA PHE A 26 -5.08 4.31 12.73
C PHE A 26 -3.94 4.05 13.72
N ASP A 27 -4.00 2.94 14.44
CA ASP A 27 -2.99 2.51 15.41
C ASP A 27 -2.64 1.01 15.28
N ASP A 28 -1.73 0.53 16.14
CA ASP A 28 -1.26 -0.85 16.12
C ASP A 28 -2.32 -1.88 16.54
N GLY A 29 -3.44 -1.44 17.12
CA GLY A 29 -4.60 -2.26 17.42
C GLY A 29 -5.56 -2.44 16.24
N ASP A 30 -5.45 -1.64 15.18
CA ASP A 30 -6.33 -1.77 14.03
C ASP A 30 -6.11 -3.08 13.26
N PRO A 31 -7.18 -3.68 12.72
CA PRO A 31 -7.07 -4.94 12.01
C PRO A 31 -6.29 -4.75 10.70
N ARG A 32 -5.20 -5.51 10.57
CA ARG A 32 -4.50 -5.70 9.29
C ARG A 32 -5.30 -6.68 8.45
N LEU A 33 -5.61 -6.28 7.24
CA LEU A 33 -6.22 -7.16 6.25
C LEU A 33 -5.19 -7.85 5.39
N TRP A 34 -3.97 -7.32 5.32
CA TRP A 34 -2.84 -7.94 4.65
C TRP A 34 -1.54 -7.33 5.17
N GLN A 35 -0.50 -8.15 5.34
CA GLN A 35 0.82 -7.68 5.73
C GLN A 35 1.90 -8.63 5.26
N VAL A 36 2.95 -8.06 4.66
CA VAL A 36 4.21 -8.74 4.36
C VAL A 36 5.38 -7.99 4.97
N ASP A 37 6.33 -8.73 5.54
CA ASP A 37 7.56 -8.18 6.12
C ASP A 37 8.80 -8.62 5.33
N PHE A 38 9.81 -7.76 5.27
CA PHE A 38 11.09 -7.99 4.62
C PHE A 38 12.22 -7.97 5.65
N SER A 39 12.94 -9.08 5.77
CA SER A 39 14.17 -9.17 6.56
C SER A 39 15.17 -10.05 5.82
N PRO A 40 16.15 -9.45 5.10
CA PRO A 40 16.54 -8.02 5.09
C PRO A 40 15.54 -7.09 4.37
N PRO A 41 15.61 -5.75 4.57
CA PRO A 41 14.81 -4.77 3.81
C PRO A 41 15.01 -4.92 2.29
N ALA A 42 13.98 -4.63 1.50
CA ALA A 42 13.95 -4.90 0.07
C ALA A 42 13.81 -3.63 -0.80
N ASP A 43 14.53 -3.58 -1.92
CA ASP A 43 14.44 -2.50 -2.92
C ASP A 43 13.27 -2.68 -3.90
N LEU A 44 12.06 -2.88 -3.37
CA LEU A 44 10.83 -3.06 -4.14
C LEU A 44 10.00 -1.77 -4.18
N LYS A 45 9.35 -1.53 -5.32
CA LYS A 45 8.42 -0.41 -5.51
C LYS A 45 6.98 -0.82 -5.75
N GLN A 46 6.70 -2.09 -5.94
CA GLN A 46 5.37 -2.59 -6.30
C GLN A 46 5.00 -3.77 -5.41
N PHE A 47 3.78 -3.74 -4.91
CA PHE A 47 3.25 -4.74 -4.00
C PHE A 47 1.83 -5.10 -4.41
N VAL A 48 1.61 -6.36 -4.79
CA VAL A 48 0.28 -6.88 -5.11
C VAL A 48 -0.31 -7.45 -3.83
N VAL A 49 -1.39 -6.84 -3.35
CA VAL A 49 -2.04 -7.27 -2.11
C VAL A 49 -2.62 -8.68 -2.29
N GLY A 50 -2.29 -9.56 -1.35
CA GLY A 50 -2.62 -10.99 -1.39
C GLY A 50 -1.54 -11.87 -1.98
N GLU A 51 -0.48 -11.29 -2.53
CA GLU A 51 0.71 -12.03 -2.96
C GLU A 51 1.84 -11.86 -1.93
N THR A 52 2.75 -12.83 -1.89
CA THR A 52 3.98 -12.75 -1.07
C THR A 52 5.16 -12.53 -2.01
N PRO A 53 5.74 -11.31 -2.06
CA PRO A 53 6.91 -11.05 -2.88
C PRO A 53 8.11 -11.91 -2.48
N SER A 54 9.04 -12.14 -3.41
CA SER A 54 10.29 -12.83 -3.14
C SER A 54 11.07 -12.15 -2.01
N GLY A 55 11.50 -12.93 -1.01
CA GLY A 55 12.22 -12.40 0.16
C GLY A 55 11.32 -11.80 1.24
N ALA A 56 10.00 -11.78 1.05
CA ALA A 56 9.04 -11.39 2.06
C ALA A 56 8.55 -12.58 2.88
N VAL A 57 8.09 -12.32 4.09
CA VAL A 57 7.33 -13.24 4.93
C VAL A 57 5.89 -12.76 4.99
N ASP A 58 4.95 -13.62 4.60
CA ASP A 58 3.52 -13.37 4.80
C ASP A 58 3.20 -13.41 6.30
N ARG A 59 2.81 -12.26 6.85
CA ARG A 59 2.44 -12.13 8.27
C ARG A 59 0.94 -12.21 8.46
N VAL A 60 0.21 -11.57 7.56
CA VAL A 60 -1.23 -11.56 7.56
C VAL A 60 -1.69 -11.83 6.14
N PRO A 61 -2.24 -13.03 5.85
CA PRO A 61 -2.77 -13.33 4.53
C PRO A 61 -3.93 -12.40 4.20
N PHE A 62 -4.14 -12.12 2.91
CA PHE A 62 -5.17 -11.16 2.51
C PHE A 62 -6.58 -11.59 2.92
N GLN A 63 -7.26 -10.71 3.62
CA GLN A 63 -8.65 -10.83 4.01
C GLN A 63 -9.49 -9.81 3.24
N GLN A 64 -10.56 -10.29 2.63
CA GLN A 64 -11.46 -9.42 1.85
C GLN A 64 -12.10 -8.36 2.76
N PRO A 65 -11.89 -7.06 2.52
CA PRO A 65 -12.55 -6.00 3.28
C PRO A 65 -14.06 -5.98 3.02
N GLN A 66 -14.81 -5.44 3.98
CA GLN A 66 -16.23 -5.14 3.77
C GLN A 66 -16.40 -4.02 2.73
N PRO A 67 -17.45 -4.08 1.88
CA PRO A 67 -17.75 -3.03 0.92
C PRO A 67 -17.91 -1.65 1.58
N GLY A 68 -17.40 -0.60 0.94
CA GLY A 68 -17.52 0.78 1.41
C GLY A 68 -16.66 1.16 2.62
N ARG A 69 -15.86 0.24 3.15
CA ARG A 69 -14.93 0.53 4.24
C ARG A 69 -13.72 1.33 3.75
N ILE A 70 -13.30 2.31 4.55
CA ILE A 70 -12.03 3.02 4.36
C ILE A 70 -10.89 2.08 4.77
N LEU A 71 -9.89 1.99 3.91
CA LEU A 71 -8.68 1.21 4.08
C LEU A 71 -7.48 2.13 4.01
N VAL A 72 -6.37 1.70 4.61
CA VAL A 72 -5.10 2.41 4.56
C VAL A 72 -4.06 1.46 3.97
N ALA A 73 -3.47 1.84 2.84
CA ALA A 73 -2.27 1.21 2.32
C ALA A 73 -1.07 1.87 2.97
N ARG A 74 -0.19 1.10 3.60
CA ARG A 74 1.00 1.60 4.31
C ARG A 74 2.25 0.85 3.88
N ILE A 75 3.33 1.59 3.67
CA ILE A 75 4.67 1.08 3.44
C ILE A 75 5.56 1.63 4.55
N VAL A 76 6.24 0.75 5.27
CA VAL A 76 7.27 1.11 6.25
C VAL A 76 8.63 0.92 5.58
N LEU A 77 9.42 1.98 5.58
CA LEU A 77 10.75 2.06 5.01
C LEU A 77 11.80 1.84 6.09
N HIS A 78 13.01 1.48 5.66
CA HIS A 78 14.17 1.34 6.53
C HIS A 78 14.44 2.66 7.28
N GLY A 79 14.61 2.59 8.60
CA GLY A 79 14.68 3.76 9.48
C GLY A 79 13.31 4.26 9.99
N ASP A 80 12.30 3.38 10.01
CA ASP A 80 10.96 3.59 10.59
C ASP A 80 10.12 4.72 9.94
N LEU A 81 10.49 5.16 8.74
CA LEU A 81 9.69 6.11 7.96
C LEU A 81 8.49 5.39 7.34
N ALA A 82 7.27 5.85 7.61
CA ALA A 82 6.06 5.27 7.03
C ALA A 82 5.42 6.21 5.99
N LEU A 83 5.02 5.63 4.86
CA LEU A 83 4.18 6.26 3.85
C LEU A 83 2.82 5.60 3.89
N TYR A 84 1.74 6.37 3.84
CA TYR A 84 0.40 5.82 3.86
C TYR A 84 -0.57 6.58 2.95
N HIS A 85 -1.61 5.88 2.50
CA HIS A 85 -2.72 6.45 1.75
C HIS A 85 -4.04 5.79 2.13
N ASP A 86 -5.05 6.60 2.42
CA ASP A 86 -6.42 6.16 2.60
C ASP A 86 -7.13 5.99 1.25
N PHE A 87 -7.98 4.97 1.17
CA PHE A 87 -8.78 4.66 -0.03
C PHE A 87 -9.97 3.77 0.33
N THR A 88 -10.97 3.72 -0.55
CA THR A 88 -12.00 2.69 -0.56
C THR A 88 -11.83 1.79 -1.78
N LEU A 89 -12.40 0.58 -1.77
CA LEU A 89 -12.37 -0.27 -2.98
C LEU A 89 -13.12 0.36 -4.18
N ASP A 90 -14.09 1.24 -3.93
CA ASP A 90 -14.81 1.96 -4.99
C ASP A 90 -13.90 2.95 -5.72
N ASP A 91 -12.95 3.56 -5.02
CA ASP A 91 -11.95 4.47 -5.60
C ASP A 91 -11.09 3.78 -6.67
N LEU A 92 -10.88 2.47 -6.52
CA LEU A 92 -10.10 1.63 -7.44
C LEU A 92 -10.96 0.99 -8.55
N SER A 93 -12.28 1.22 -8.54
CA SER A 93 -13.20 0.66 -9.53
C SER A 93 -12.87 1.11 -10.96
N GLY A 94 -13.09 0.22 -11.94
CA GLY A 94 -12.77 0.50 -13.34
C GLY A 94 -11.27 0.62 -13.63
N GLY A 95 -10.40 0.12 -12.75
CA GLY A 95 -8.94 0.15 -12.91
C GLY A 95 -8.32 1.52 -12.61
N LYS A 96 -9.01 2.35 -11.83
CA LYS A 96 -8.49 3.65 -11.38
C LYS A 96 -7.37 3.49 -10.37
N VAL A 97 -6.57 4.55 -10.24
CA VAL A 97 -5.50 4.69 -9.26
C VAL A 97 -5.81 5.85 -8.33
N THR A 98 -5.70 5.64 -7.03
CA THR A 98 -5.76 6.71 -6.03
C THR A 98 -4.34 7.20 -5.75
N TYR A 99 -4.08 8.48 -6.00
CA TYR A 99 -2.79 9.13 -5.76
C TYR A 99 -3.00 10.58 -5.29
N ARG A 100 -2.32 10.99 -4.21
CA ARG A 100 -2.44 12.33 -3.61
C ARG A 100 -3.91 12.75 -3.41
N GLN A 101 -4.74 11.84 -2.91
CA GLN A 101 -6.18 12.03 -2.63
C GLN A 101 -7.02 12.29 -3.90
N LYS A 102 -6.56 11.86 -5.06
CA LYS A 102 -7.28 11.95 -6.33
C LYS A 102 -7.34 10.59 -7.00
N ASN A 103 -8.50 10.27 -7.56
CA ASN A 103 -8.69 9.10 -8.42
C ASN A 103 -8.41 9.51 -9.87
N MET A 104 -7.49 8.80 -10.52
CA MET A 104 -7.05 9.09 -11.89
C MET A 104 -6.91 7.81 -12.72
N ALA A 105 -6.84 7.96 -14.04
CA ALA A 105 -6.57 6.82 -14.92
C ALA A 105 -5.10 6.38 -14.77
N PRO A 106 -4.78 5.09 -14.99
CA PRO A 106 -3.41 4.59 -14.92
C PRO A 106 -2.41 5.33 -15.84
N GLU A 107 -2.87 5.82 -16.99
CA GLU A 107 -2.05 6.56 -17.95
C GLU A 107 -1.72 7.98 -17.48
N ASP A 108 -2.64 8.64 -16.74
CA ASP A 108 -2.37 9.92 -16.08
C ASP A 108 -1.37 9.73 -14.93
N PHE A 109 -1.57 8.68 -14.13
CA PHE A 109 -0.67 8.33 -13.04
C PHE A 109 0.77 8.12 -13.51
N ARG A 110 0.98 7.35 -14.59
CA ARG A 110 2.33 7.12 -15.16
C ARG A 110 3.00 8.42 -15.61
N ARG A 111 2.23 9.37 -16.13
CA ARG A 111 2.75 10.69 -16.54
C ARG A 111 3.10 11.58 -15.35
N GLU A 112 2.32 11.51 -14.26
CA GLU A 112 2.58 12.32 -13.06
C GLU A 112 3.75 11.77 -12.23
N THR A 113 4.01 10.46 -12.31
CA THR A 113 5.00 9.76 -11.47
C THR A 113 6.29 9.38 -12.20
N SER A 114 6.43 9.72 -13.49
CA SER A 114 7.67 9.50 -14.21
C SER A 114 8.79 10.35 -13.62
N CYS A 115 9.80 9.70 -13.03
CA CYS A 115 11.06 10.34 -12.71
C CYS A 115 11.75 10.69 -14.04
N GLY A 116 12.04 11.98 -14.24
CA GLY A 116 12.60 12.52 -15.48
C GLY A 116 13.96 11.96 -15.87
#